data_AF-J3ARW3-F1
#
_entry.id   AF-J3ARW3-F1
#
_cell.length_a   1.000
_cell.length_b   1.000
_cell.length_c   1.000
_cell.angle_alpha   90.00
_cell.angle_beta   90.00
_cell.angle_gamma   90.00
#
_symmetry.space_group_name_H-M   'P 1'
#
loop_
_entity.id
_entity.type
_entity.pdbx_description
1 polymer ?
#
loop_
_entity_poly.entity_id
_entity_poly.type
_entity_poly.pdbx_seq_one_letter_code
_entity_poly.pdbx_strand_id
1 'polypeptide(L)'
;MATSSYSFSNALPPTVSSGTEGPFLIPPITVGTPDYTKPLLIYIISVCALNTTAATLGITSSQNSVFTLSFVQSSYSSTTFLALVSVTAALVYSQDPIARTQMLAAFKQFRQQVEALEVAAASTSGGLLPGAAVTLLNRVALSMPLRIDEVLPYLYSFDPVNQLVDLAPGMSLRVEWAGYQYCDPPGGPGYGFNAFANTGTSRLRVVQRPDISLSLDAFAGAFAPGYGTNPASTCPILAAGPLDLCLGGNARRHLRVILPTTITGSASLDNSGPQQQLSSWLIGADTFADLEAATTDILNGGTGCGKQVSGNPIVSISFTSRVMLVPEITVLLNGNPMSVPLGTTIKNLVAEYADPTSAQYRNSNNINSDLNLGMNRRLQNTGAPSAAATTKYYQANFIFLPSNSAQPPIYSGKAGDQYDSPLLKGDSINIT
;
A
#
# COMPACT_ATOMS: atom_id res chain seq x y z
N MET A 1 30.35 -6.79 9.59
CA MET A 1 28.94 -6.51 9.96
C MET A 1 28.08 -7.45 9.15
N ALA A 2 27.11 -8.15 9.75
CA ALA A 2 26.20 -8.99 9.00
C ALA A 2 25.39 -8.10 8.03
N THR A 3 25.48 -8.37 6.73
CA THR A 3 24.71 -7.70 5.69
C THR A 3 23.30 -8.29 5.69
N SER A 4 22.31 -7.57 6.23
CA SER A 4 20.90 -7.93 6.09
C SER A 4 20.39 -7.42 4.74
N SER A 5 20.18 -8.35 3.79
CA SER A 5 19.69 -8.03 2.45
C SER A 5 18.41 -8.77 2.14
N TYR A 6 17.51 -8.12 1.40
CA TYR A 6 16.48 -8.85 0.66
C TYR A 6 17.17 -9.70 -0.41
N SER A 7 16.62 -10.88 -0.68
CA SER A 7 17.07 -11.75 -1.77
C SER A 7 15.91 -12.12 -2.67
N PHE A 8 16.23 -12.45 -3.92
CA PHE A 8 15.26 -12.95 -4.89
C PHE A 8 15.41 -14.46 -5.03
N SER A 9 14.28 -15.14 -5.24
CA SER A 9 14.28 -16.57 -5.55
C SER A 9 13.11 -16.92 -6.45
N ASN A 10 13.29 -17.86 -7.37
CA ASN A 10 12.19 -18.38 -8.18
C ASN A 10 11.33 -19.40 -7.42
N ALA A 11 11.79 -19.87 -6.26
CA ALA A 11 11.14 -20.89 -5.45
C ALA A 11 11.31 -20.63 -3.95
N LEU A 12 10.31 -21.02 -3.17
CA LEU A 12 10.40 -21.11 -1.70
C LEU A 12 10.57 -22.58 -1.29
N PRO A 13 11.44 -22.90 -0.31
CA PRO A 13 11.51 -24.25 0.26
C PRO A 13 10.27 -24.58 1.12
N PRO A 14 9.90 -25.87 1.29
CA PRO A 14 10.47 -27.04 0.63
C PRO A 14 9.99 -27.15 -0.83
N THR A 15 10.93 -27.30 -1.76
CA THR A 15 10.66 -27.34 -3.20
C THR A 15 9.88 -28.62 -3.55
N VAL A 16 8.58 -28.51 -3.87
CA VAL A 16 7.77 -29.67 -4.27
C VAL A 16 7.61 -29.82 -5.78
N SER A 17 7.95 -28.78 -6.57
CA SER A 17 7.98 -28.85 -8.03
C SER A 17 8.84 -27.71 -8.58
N SER A 18 9.33 -27.87 -9.82
CA SER A 18 10.07 -26.87 -10.59
C SER A 18 9.14 -25.71 -11.02
N GLY A 19 8.61 -24.96 -10.05
CA GLY A 19 7.66 -23.88 -10.28
C GLY A 19 8.35 -22.61 -10.82
N THR A 20 7.87 -22.11 -11.94
CA THR A 20 8.23 -20.81 -12.54
C THR A 20 7.37 -19.66 -11.98
N GLU A 21 6.79 -19.79 -10.79
CA GLU A 21 5.84 -18.81 -10.23
C GLU A 21 6.53 -17.57 -9.63
N GLY A 22 7.86 -17.59 -9.41
CA GLY A 22 8.62 -16.45 -8.90
C GLY A 22 8.69 -15.23 -9.84
N PRO A 23 9.50 -14.22 -9.50
CA PRO A 23 10.40 -14.17 -8.36
C PRO A 23 9.68 -13.79 -7.05
N PHE A 24 10.10 -14.46 -5.97
CA PHE A 24 9.79 -14.13 -4.59
C PHE A 24 10.83 -13.14 -4.05
N LEU A 25 10.35 -12.09 -3.39
CA LEU A 25 11.10 -11.21 -2.53
C LEU A 25 11.20 -11.84 -1.14
N ILE A 26 12.37 -12.37 -0.81
CA ILE A 26 12.64 -13.03 0.47
C ILE A 26 13.24 -12.00 1.45
N PRO A 27 12.60 -11.77 2.60
CA PRO A 27 13.10 -10.83 3.60
C PRO A 27 14.38 -11.31 4.28
N PRO A 28 15.22 -10.38 4.75
CA PRO A 28 16.44 -10.71 5.48
C PRO A 28 16.14 -11.51 6.75
N ILE A 29 16.92 -12.56 6.96
CA ILE A 29 16.80 -13.43 8.14
C ILE A 29 17.69 -12.85 9.22
N THR A 30 17.08 -12.37 10.30
CA THR A 30 17.85 -11.70 11.35
C THR A 30 18.42 -12.66 12.40
N VAL A 31 17.95 -13.91 12.47
CA VAL A 31 18.48 -14.96 13.36
C VAL A 31 18.31 -16.36 12.75
N GLY A 32 19.40 -17.14 12.70
CA GLY A 32 19.38 -18.57 12.38
C GLY A 32 19.17 -18.92 10.91
N THR A 33 19.04 -20.23 10.64
CA THR A 33 18.61 -20.76 9.34
C THR A 33 17.08 -20.94 9.37
N PRO A 34 16.35 -20.49 8.35
CA PRO A 34 14.90 -20.59 8.33
C PRO A 34 14.47 -22.06 8.25
N ASP A 35 13.56 -22.46 9.14
CA ASP A 35 12.90 -23.77 9.12
C ASP A 35 11.53 -23.63 8.45
N TYR A 36 11.47 -23.95 7.16
CA TYR A 36 10.27 -23.82 6.33
C TYR A 36 9.14 -24.80 6.67
N THR A 37 9.36 -25.71 7.63
CA THR A 37 8.32 -26.60 8.14
C THR A 37 7.56 -25.98 9.33
N LYS A 38 8.07 -24.89 9.89
CA LYS A 38 7.49 -24.22 11.05
C LYS A 38 6.80 -22.91 10.66
N PRO A 39 5.83 -22.44 11.46
CA PRO A 39 5.22 -21.13 11.23
C PRO A 39 6.27 -20.02 11.20
N LEU A 40 6.06 -19.05 10.32
CA LEU A 40 6.86 -17.82 10.32
C LEU A 40 6.48 -17.00 11.53
N LEU A 41 7.45 -16.73 12.41
CA LEU A 41 7.27 -15.92 13.62
C LEU A 41 7.79 -14.51 13.39
N ILE A 42 6.95 -13.51 13.68
CA ILE A 42 7.22 -12.10 13.45
C ILE A 42 6.98 -11.36 14.77
N TYR A 43 8.05 -10.80 15.32
CA TYR A 43 8.04 -10.08 16.58
C TYR A 43 8.00 -8.57 16.33
N ILE A 44 7.03 -7.88 16.92
CA ILE A 44 6.78 -6.46 16.67
C ILE A 44 6.73 -5.72 18.01
N ILE A 45 7.65 -4.77 18.20
CA ILE A 45 7.74 -3.95 19.42
C ILE A 45 7.05 -2.59 19.25
N SER A 46 6.79 -1.93 20.37
CA SER A 46 6.21 -0.58 20.44
C SER A 46 4.82 -0.46 19.85
N VAL A 47 4.04 -1.54 19.92
CA VAL A 47 2.64 -1.61 19.46
C VAL A 47 1.66 -1.93 20.59
N CYS A 48 2.15 -2.34 21.76
CA CYS A 48 1.33 -2.77 22.89
C CYS A 48 1.03 -1.63 23.86
N ALA A 49 -0.19 -1.58 24.39
CA ALA A 49 -0.59 -0.66 25.46
C ALA A 49 0.04 -1.07 26.81
N LEU A 50 0.07 -0.16 27.78
CA LEU A 50 0.81 -0.31 29.04
C LEU A 50 0.46 -1.58 29.83
N ASN A 51 -0.82 -1.94 29.91
CA ASN A 51 -1.31 -3.09 30.70
C ASN A 51 -1.38 -4.39 29.89
N THR A 52 -0.72 -4.45 28.73
CA THR A 52 -0.66 -5.68 27.92
C THR A 52 0.16 -6.73 28.64
N THR A 53 -0.33 -7.97 28.66
CA THR A 53 0.35 -9.11 29.25
C THR A 53 0.25 -10.33 28.34
N ALA A 54 0.89 -11.44 28.70
CA ALA A 54 0.73 -12.71 27.98
C ALA A 54 -0.70 -13.29 28.06
N ALA A 55 -1.51 -12.84 29.02
CA ALA A 55 -2.91 -13.23 29.16
C ALA A 55 -3.86 -12.32 28.36
N THR A 56 -3.39 -11.20 27.83
CA THR A 56 -4.19 -10.34 26.95
C THR A 56 -4.60 -11.14 25.72
N LEU A 57 -5.90 -11.12 25.40
CA LEU A 57 -6.44 -11.87 24.27
C LEU A 57 -5.88 -11.33 22.95
N GLY A 58 -5.31 -12.23 22.15
CA GLY A 58 -4.90 -11.95 20.78
C GLY A 58 -5.86 -12.58 19.77
N ILE A 59 -5.34 -13.01 18.62
CA ILE A 59 -6.09 -13.67 17.55
C ILE A 59 -5.73 -15.15 17.53
N THR A 60 -6.71 -16.01 17.72
CA THR A 60 -6.52 -17.47 17.79
C THR A 60 -6.74 -18.14 16.42
N SER A 61 -6.32 -19.39 16.31
CA SER A 61 -6.50 -20.19 15.08
C SER A 61 -7.96 -20.47 14.73
N SER A 62 -8.87 -20.40 15.70
CA SER A 62 -10.33 -20.52 15.46
C SER A 62 -10.93 -19.26 14.83
N GLN A 63 -10.28 -18.10 15.04
CA GLN A 63 -10.68 -16.83 14.42
C GLN A 63 -9.99 -16.62 13.07
N ASN A 64 -8.73 -17.07 12.94
CA ASN A 64 -7.96 -17.00 11.71
C ASN A 64 -6.93 -18.13 11.67
N SER A 65 -7.13 -19.08 10.76
CA SER A 65 -6.30 -20.29 10.67
C SER A 65 -4.92 -20.06 10.08
N VAL A 66 -4.67 -18.87 9.50
CA VAL A 66 -3.41 -18.55 8.81
C VAL A 66 -2.57 -17.59 9.63
N PHE A 67 -3.18 -16.53 10.17
CA PHE A 67 -2.52 -15.51 10.95
C PHE A 67 -3.04 -15.52 12.38
N THR A 68 -2.19 -15.90 13.32
CA THR A 68 -2.50 -15.80 14.75
C THR A 68 -1.65 -14.69 15.37
N LEU A 69 -2.18 -14.02 16.39
CA LEU A 69 -1.48 -12.98 17.14
C LEU A 69 -1.53 -13.33 18.62
N SER A 70 -0.39 -13.26 19.29
CA SER A 70 -0.30 -13.32 20.75
C SER A 70 0.60 -12.21 21.28
N PHE A 71 0.53 -11.97 22.58
CA PHE A 71 1.42 -11.04 23.27
C PHE A 71 2.42 -11.84 24.07
N VAL A 72 3.70 -11.52 23.89
CA VAL A 72 4.77 -12.19 24.63
C VAL A 72 5.62 -11.14 25.34
N GLN A 73 6.19 -11.53 26.48
CA GLN A 73 7.07 -10.68 27.24
C GLN A 73 8.39 -10.50 26.49
N SER A 74 8.94 -9.28 26.48
CA SER A 74 10.27 -9.02 25.95
C SER A 74 11.32 -9.71 26.82
N SER A 75 12.39 -10.20 26.18
CA SER A 75 13.55 -10.72 26.89
C SER A 75 14.36 -9.64 27.62
N TYR A 76 14.10 -8.36 27.33
CA TYR A 76 14.80 -7.22 27.95
C TYR A 76 14.12 -6.70 29.22
N SER A 77 12.79 -6.77 29.31
CA SER A 77 12.02 -6.17 30.40
C SER A 77 10.78 -7.00 30.72
N SER A 78 10.50 -7.16 32.02
CA SER A 78 9.27 -7.81 32.51
C SER A 78 8.01 -6.98 32.35
N THR A 79 8.15 -5.71 32.02
CA THR A 79 7.02 -4.78 31.83
C THR A 79 6.79 -4.43 30.36
N THR A 80 7.64 -4.91 29.46
CA THR A 80 7.51 -4.63 28.03
C THR A 80 7.01 -5.86 27.31
N PHE A 81 5.86 -5.72 26.65
CA PHE A 81 5.27 -6.75 25.81
C PHE A 81 5.41 -6.40 24.33
N LEU A 82 5.43 -7.44 23.52
CA LEU A 82 5.55 -7.35 22.07
C LEU A 82 4.51 -8.24 21.42
N ALA A 83 4.03 -7.83 20.25
CA ALA A 83 3.10 -8.62 19.46
C ALA A 83 3.88 -9.69 18.70
N LEU A 84 3.49 -10.94 18.87
CA LEU A 84 4.00 -12.09 18.13
C LEU A 84 2.93 -12.50 17.12
N VAL A 85 3.22 -12.31 15.85
CA VAL A 85 2.40 -12.83 14.76
C VAL A 85 3.02 -14.14 14.27
N SER A 86 2.21 -15.18 14.20
CA SER A 86 2.57 -16.47 13.63
C SER A 86 1.78 -16.69 12.35
N VAL A 87 2.48 -16.97 11.25
CA VAL A 87 1.91 -17.27 9.94
C VAL A 87 2.12 -18.74 9.60
N THR A 88 1.06 -19.46 9.29
CA THR A 88 1.10 -20.91 9.04
C THR A 88 2.06 -21.26 7.90
N ALA A 89 2.99 -22.19 8.18
CA ALA A 89 4.05 -22.64 7.26
C ALA A 89 3.50 -23.08 5.89
N ALA A 90 2.39 -23.84 5.92
CA ALA A 90 1.76 -24.44 4.75
C ALA A 90 1.29 -23.43 3.70
N LEU A 91 1.09 -22.16 4.06
CA LEU A 91 0.67 -21.11 3.12
C LEU A 91 1.78 -20.10 2.84
N VAL A 92 2.48 -19.65 3.89
CA VAL A 92 3.53 -18.62 3.75
C VAL A 92 4.70 -19.06 2.88
N TYR A 93 5.02 -20.36 2.90
CA TYR A 93 6.07 -20.96 2.08
C TYR A 93 5.56 -21.73 0.87
N SER A 94 4.24 -21.73 0.65
CA SER A 94 3.66 -22.37 -0.53
C SER A 94 3.96 -21.57 -1.80
N GLN A 95 4.08 -22.28 -2.92
CA GLN A 95 4.13 -21.70 -4.26
C GLN A 95 2.81 -21.86 -5.01
N ASP A 96 1.87 -22.64 -4.47
CA ASP A 96 0.56 -22.89 -5.09
C ASP A 96 -0.28 -21.60 -5.14
N PRO A 97 -0.70 -21.13 -6.34
CA PRO A 97 -1.55 -19.95 -6.48
C PRO A 97 -2.82 -19.97 -5.61
N ILE A 98 -3.41 -21.15 -5.38
CA ILE A 98 -4.61 -21.29 -4.53
C ILE A 98 -4.25 -20.99 -3.07
N ALA A 99 -3.19 -21.61 -2.55
CA ALA A 99 -2.68 -21.35 -1.21
C ALA A 99 -2.31 -19.86 -1.00
N ARG A 100 -1.71 -19.21 -2.01
CA ARG A 100 -1.39 -17.77 -1.95
C ARG A 100 -2.63 -16.89 -1.91
N THR A 101 -3.65 -17.22 -2.72
CA THR A 101 -4.94 -16.51 -2.70
C THR A 101 -5.64 -16.67 -1.34
N GLN A 102 -5.60 -17.87 -0.75
CA GLN A 102 -6.11 -18.12 0.60
C GLN A 102 -5.35 -17.30 1.66
N MET A 103 -4.02 -17.20 1.54
CA MET A 103 -3.21 -16.38 2.44
C MET A 103 -3.60 -14.90 2.36
N LEU A 104 -3.82 -14.36 1.16
CA LEU A 104 -4.25 -12.96 1.00
C LEU A 104 -5.64 -12.72 1.59
N ALA A 105 -6.59 -13.63 1.37
CA ALA A 105 -7.92 -13.54 1.96
C ALA A 105 -7.87 -13.58 3.50
N ALA A 106 -7.07 -14.49 4.07
CA ALA A 106 -6.88 -14.58 5.50
C ALA A 106 -6.18 -13.35 6.08
N PHE A 107 -5.27 -12.72 5.32
CA PHE A 107 -4.64 -11.46 5.72
C PHE A 107 -5.65 -10.30 5.73
N LYS A 108 -6.55 -10.21 4.75
CA LYS A 108 -7.64 -9.20 4.75
C LYS A 108 -8.52 -9.33 6.00
N GLN A 109 -8.88 -10.55 6.40
CA GLN A 109 -9.60 -10.80 7.65
C GLN A 109 -8.75 -10.46 8.89
N PHE A 110 -7.48 -10.86 8.90
CA PHE A 110 -6.54 -10.56 9.98
C PHE A 110 -6.44 -9.06 10.25
N ARG A 111 -6.44 -8.22 9.21
CA ARG A 111 -6.39 -6.75 9.36
C ARG A 111 -7.55 -6.19 10.19
N GLN A 112 -8.77 -6.66 9.94
CA GLN A 112 -9.96 -6.25 10.69
C GLN A 112 -9.87 -6.71 12.14
N GLN A 113 -9.39 -7.94 12.36
CA GLN A 113 -9.22 -8.51 13.69
C GLN A 113 -8.13 -7.79 14.50
N VAL A 114 -7.00 -7.45 13.87
CA VAL A 114 -5.90 -6.70 14.51
C VAL A 114 -6.37 -5.32 14.92
N GLU A 115 -7.11 -4.61 14.06
CA GLU A 115 -7.64 -3.30 14.41
C GLU A 115 -8.60 -3.37 15.61
N ALA A 116 -9.43 -4.42 15.69
CA ALA A 116 -10.33 -4.62 16.82
C ALA A 116 -9.61 -4.88 18.16
N LEU A 117 -8.31 -5.17 18.16
CA LEU A 117 -7.49 -5.30 19.37
C LEU A 117 -6.94 -3.95 19.88
N GLU A 118 -7.15 -2.86 19.15
CA GLU A 118 -6.72 -1.55 19.62
C GLU A 118 -7.57 -1.05 20.76
N VAL A 119 -6.90 -0.53 21.77
CA VAL A 119 -7.50 0.00 22.99
C VAL A 119 -6.94 1.39 23.27
N ALA A 120 -7.66 2.18 24.07
CA ALA A 120 -7.12 3.45 24.55
C ALA A 120 -5.76 3.24 25.24
N ALA A 121 -4.84 4.19 25.11
CA ALA A 121 -3.49 4.06 25.67
C ALA A 121 -3.47 3.80 27.20
N ALA A 122 -4.49 4.29 27.90
CA ALA A 122 -4.71 4.10 29.34
C ALA A 122 -5.59 2.88 29.70
N SER A 123 -5.89 1.99 28.74
CA SER A 123 -6.76 0.84 28.95
C SER A 123 -6.21 -0.11 30.02
N THR A 124 -7.08 -0.58 30.91
CA THR A 124 -6.75 -1.54 31.98
C THR A 124 -6.74 -2.99 31.53
N SER A 125 -7.35 -3.31 30.38
CA SER A 125 -7.38 -4.67 29.82
C SER A 125 -6.13 -5.05 29.01
N GLY A 126 -5.30 -4.07 28.66
CA GLY A 126 -4.22 -4.23 27.69
C GLY A 126 -4.73 -4.41 26.26
N GLY A 127 -3.81 -4.49 25.30
CA GLY A 127 -4.12 -4.62 23.87
C GLY A 127 -3.12 -3.87 22.99
N LEU A 128 -3.54 -3.49 21.79
CA LEU A 128 -2.72 -2.66 20.91
C LEU A 128 -2.94 -1.17 21.20
N LEU A 129 -1.91 -0.35 21.03
CA LEU A 129 -2.04 1.11 21.08
C LEU A 129 -2.94 1.62 19.94
N PRO A 130 -3.64 2.75 20.11
CA PRO A 130 -4.41 3.36 19.01
C PRO A 130 -3.51 3.64 17.81
N GLY A 131 -3.92 3.20 16.61
CA GLY A 131 -3.15 3.34 15.38
C GLY A 131 -2.04 2.28 15.18
N ALA A 132 -1.79 1.39 16.14
CA ALA A 132 -0.72 0.40 16.03
C ALA A 132 -0.99 -0.69 14.98
N ALA A 133 -2.24 -0.97 14.65
CA ALA A 133 -2.63 -1.99 13.67
C ALA A 133 -1.96 -1.75 12.31
N VAL A 134 -1.97 -0.52 11.79
CA VAL A 134 -1.36 -0.19 10.49
C VAL A 134 0.15 -0.47 10.52
N THR A 135 0.82 -0.11 11.61
CA THR A 135 2.25 -0.40 11.79
C THR A 135 2.50 -1.90 11.85
N LEU A 136 1.72 -2.63 12.65
CA LEU A 136 1.82 -4.08 12.80
C LEU A 136 1.66 -4.80 11.45
N LEU A 137 0.61 -4.47 10.71
CA LEU A 137 0.30 -5.08 9.41
C LEU A 137 1.38 -4.81 8.37
N ASN A 138 1.92 -3.59 8.33
CA ASN A 138 3.04 -3.24 7.46
C ASN A 138 4.29 -4.10 7.78
N ARG A 139 4.59 -4.30 9.07
CA ARG A 139 5.72 -5.14 9.51
C ARG A 139 5.51 -6.61 9.18
N VAL A 140 4.29 -7.12 9.33
CA VAL A 140 3.95 -8.49 8.91
C VAL A 140 4.18 -8.65 7.42
N ALA A 141 3.61 -7.77 6.59
CA ALA A 141 3.76 -7.81 5.14
C ALA A 141 5.24 -7.81 4.69
N LEU A 142 6.06 -6.91 5.26
CA LEU A 142 7.48 -6.81 4.90
C LEU A 142 8.35 -7.97 5.41
N SER A 143 7.85 -8.77 6.35
CA SER A 143 8.56 -9.91 6.93
C SER A 143 8.16 -11.25 6.31
N MET A 144 7.15 -11.28 5.43
CA MET A 144 6.78 -12.49 4.69
C MET A 144 7.55 -12.59 3.38
N PRO A 145 7.90 -13.82 2.93
CA PRO A 145 8.31 -14.05 1.56
C PRO A 145 7.10 -13.88 0.63
N LEU A 146 7.13 -12.80 -0.16
CA LEU A 146 6.06 -12.43 -1.08
C LEU A 146 6.57 -12.51 -2.52
N ARG A 147 5.75 -12.96 -3.47
CA ARG A 147 6.02 -12.70 -4.89
C ARG A 147 5.93 -11.21 -5.16
N ILE A 148 6.65 -10.75 -6.18
CA ILE A 148 6.69 -9.32 -6.54
C ILE A 148 5.29 -8.73 -6.80
N ASP A 149 4.37 -9.51 -7.38
CA ASP A 149 2.98 -9.14 -7.65
C ASP A 149 2.09 -9.13 -6.39
N GLU A 150 2.53 -9.76 -5.31
CA GLU A 150 1.79 -9.81 -4.03
C GLU A 150 2.16 -8.64 -3.11
N VAL A 151 3.32 -8.01 -3.30
CA VAL A 151 3.83 -6.96 -2.40
C VAL A 151 2.81 -5.82 -2.20
N LEU A 152 2.24 -5.29 -3.29
CA LEU A 152 1.30 -4.16 -3.22
C LEU A 152 -0.08 -4.56 -2.63
N PRO A 153 -0.68 -5.72 -2.97
CA PRO A 153 -1.86 -6.23 -2.28
C PRO A 153 -1.72 -6.29 -0.75
N TYR A 154 -0.57 -6.72 -0.23
CA TYR A 154 -0.35 -6.83 1.23
C TYR A 154 -0.11 -5.46 1.90
N LEU A 155 0.51 -4.50 1.21
CA LEU A 155 0.90 -3.22 1.83
C LEU A 155 -0.10 -2.08 1.63
N TYR A 156 -0.82 -2.09 0.50
CA TYR A 156 -1.71 -1.00 0.09
C TYR A 156 -3.07 -1.49 -0.39
N SER A 157 -3.41 -2.76 -0.17
CA SER A 157 -4.64 -3.37 -0.70
C SER A 157 -4.80 -3.20 -2.21
N PHE A 158 -3.69 -3.04 -2.94
CA PHE A 158 -3.75 -2.81 -4.37
C PHE A 158 -4.37 -4.03 -5.06
N ASP A 159 -5.51 -3.81 -5.70
CA ASP A 159 -6.25 -4.83 -6.44
C ASP A 159 -6.43 -4.32 -7.87
N PRO A 160 -5.64 -4.81 -8.83
CA PRO A 160 -5.72 -4.36 -10.21
C PRO A 160 -6.98 -4.85 -10.92
N VAL A 161 -7.66 -5.88 -10.40
CA VAL A 161 -8.89 -6.44 -11.00
C VAL A 161 -10.08 -5.56 -10.62
N ASN A 162 -10.20 -5.23 -9.33
CA ASN A 162 -11.24 -4.35 -8.82
C ASN A 162 -10.85 -2.86 -8.84
N GLN A 163 -9.66 -2.56 -9.37
CA GLN A 163 -9.08 -1.22 -9.56
C GLN A 163 -9.11 -0.33 -8.30
N LEU A 164 -8.70 -0.91 -7.17
CA LEU A 164 -8.76 -0.23 -5.87
C LEU A 164 -7.44 -0.26 -5.11
N VAL A 165 -7.31 0.66 -4.17
CA VAL A 165 -6.08 0.89 -3.40
C VAL A 165 -6.35 1.73 -2.16
N ASP A 166 -5.73 1.34 -1.04
CA ASP A 166 -5.78 2.10 0.21
C ASP A 166 -4.72 3.22 0.20
N LEU A 167 -5.13 4.40 0.66
CA LEU A 167 -4.21 5.50 0.91
C LEU A 167 -3.60 5.36 2.30
N ALA A 168 -2.29 5.57 2.38
CA ALA A 168 -1.53 5.53 3.63
C ALA A 168 -0.89 6.89 3.95
N PRO A 169 -0.66 7.23 5.23
CA PRO A 169 0.04 8.44 5.62
C PRO A 169 1.37 8.61 4.87
N GLY A 170 1.64 9.82 4.37
CA GLY A 170 2.86 10.13 3.60
C GLY A 170 2.79 9.78 2.11
N MET A 171 1.70 9.19 1.64
CA MET A 171 1.38 9.17 0.21
C MET A 171 0.92 10.55 -0.25
N SER A 172 0.90 10.75 -1.56
CA SER A 172 0.18 11.87 -2.19
C SER A 172 -0.95 11.30 -3.06
N LEU A 173 -1.97 12.11 -3.29
CA LEU A 173 -3.07 11.83 -4.20
C LEU A 173 -3.02 12.88 -5.30
N ARG A 174 -2.63 12.49 -6.50
CA ARG A 174 -2.73 13.35 -7.68
C ARG A 174 -4.13 13.20 -8.26
N VAL A 175 -4.78 14.34 -8.46
CA VAL A 175 -6.13 14.44 -9.01
C VAL A 175 -5.99 15.12 -10.36
N GLU A 176 -6.41 14.43 -11.43
CA GLU A 176 -6.41 14.94 -12.79
C GLU A 176 -7.86 15.05 -13.26
N TRP A 177 -8.24 16.19 -13.83
CA TRP A 177 -9.61 16.43 -14.27
C TRP A 177 -9.67 16.75 -15.75
N ALA A 178 -10.64 16.16 -16.43
CA ALA A 178 -10.94 16.52 -17.80
C ALA A 178 -11.99 17.62 -17.85
N GLY A 179 -11.68 18.71 -18.53
CA GLY A 179 -12.65 19.70 -18.96
C GLY A 179 -13.16 19.35 -20.35
N TYR A 180 -14.45 19.55 -20.56
CA TYR A 180 -15.05 19.36 -21.87
C TYR A 180 -14.79 20.60 -22.74
N GLN A 181 -14.15 20.40 -23.89
CA GLN A 181 -13.95 21.43 -24.90
C GLN A 181 -15.12 21.40 -25.87
N TYR A 182 -15.97 22.42 -25.82
CA TYR A 182 -17.04 22.62 -26.79
C TYR A 182 -16.55 23.49 -27.95
N CYS A 183 -16.71 23.00 -29.17
CA CYS A 183 -16.30 23.66 -30.40
C CYS A 183 -17.50 24.02 -31.29
N ASP A 184 -18.39 23.07 -31.63
CA ASP A 184 -19.57 23.32 -32.50
C ASP A 184 -20.61 22.16 -32.36
N PRO A 185 -21.91 22.34 -32.68
CA PRO A 185 -22.91 21.27 -32.54
C PRO A 185 -22.78 20.20 -33.64
N PRO A 186 -23.44 19.03 -33.48
CA PRO A 186 -23.46 17.97 -34.49
C PRO A 186 -23.77 18.49 -35.90
N GLY A 187 -22.86 18.22 -36.85
CA GLY A 187 -23.01 18.59 -38.26
C GLY A 187 -22.35 19.92 -38.68
N GLY A 188 -21.80 20.70 -37.74
CA GLY A 188 -21.06 21.94 -38.04
C GLY A 188 -19.55 21.73 -38.31
N PRO A 189 -18.88 22.65 -39.03
CA PRO A 189 -17.42 22.63 -39.18
C PRO A 189 -16.73 22.78 -37.81
N GLY A 190 -16.13 21.70 -37.32
CA GLY A 190 -15.44 21.68 -36.02
C GLY A 190 -16.09 20.79 -34.96
N TYR A 191 -17.24 20.16 -35.27
CA TYR A 191 -17.89 19.16 -34.41
C TYR A 191 -16.92 18.05 -33.95
N GLY A 192 -16.00 17.61 -34.81
CA GLY A 192 -15.00 16.58 -34.49
C GLY A 192 -13.98 16.99 -33.43
N PHE A 193 -13.92 18.27 -33.04
CA PHE A 193 -13.05 18.77 -31.97
C PHE A 193 -13.73 18.80 -30.60
N ASN A 194 -14.99 18.39 -30.51
CA ASN A 194 -15.68 18.22 -29.24
C ASN A 194 -15.11 17.01 -28.49
N ALA A 195 -14.38 17.25 -27.41
CA ALA A 195 -13.77 16.19 -26.63
C ALA A 195 -13.48 16.63 -25.19
N PHE A 196 -13.34 15.64 -24.31
CA PHE A 196 -12.73 15.87 -23.00
C PHE A 196 -11.20 15.94 -23.14
N ALA A 197 -10.60 17.01 -22.60
CA ALA A 197 -9.16 17.20 -22.51
C ALA A 197 -8.76 17.41 -21.05
N ASN A 198 -7.53 17.05 -20.68
CA ASN A 198 -7.02 17.37 -19.35
C ASN A 198 -6.95 18.90 -19.20
N THR A 199 -7.67 19.44 -18.22
CA THR A 199 -7.68 20.90 -17.94
C THR A 199 -7.00 21.26 -16.64
N GLY A 200 -6.43 20.29 -15.92
CA GLY A 200 -5.52 20.56 -14.83
C GLY A 200 -5.28 19.40 -13.88
N THR A 201 -4.33 19.63 -12.99
CA THR A 201 -3.85 18.63 -12.03
C THR A 201 -3.65 19.27 -10.67
N SER A 202 -4.00 18.57 -9.60
CA SER A 202 -3.68 18.94 -8.21
C SER A 202 -3.02 17.76 -7.53
N ARG A 203 -2.07 18.04 -6.62
CA ARG A 203 -1.44 17.00 -5.80
C ARG A 203 -1.72 17.30 -4.33
N LEU A 204 -2.47 16.40 -3.70
CA LEU A 204 -2.86 16.47 -2.30
C LEU A 204 -1.99 15.53 -1.47
N ARG A 205 -1.72 15.86 -0.21
CA ARG A 205 -0.84 15.06 0.64
C ARG A 205 -1.65 14.31 1.70
N VAL A 206 -1.51 12.99 1.74
CA VAL A 206 -2.16 12.17 2.77
C VAL A 206 -1.38 12.33 4.08
N VAL A 207 -2.01 12.89 5.09
CA VAL A 207 -1.41 13.18 6.40
C VAL A 207 -2.25 12.55 7.50
N GLN A 208 -1.58 11.95 8.48
CA GLN A 208 -2.24 11.44 9.68
C GLN A 208 -2.38 12.56 10.72
N ARG A 209 -3.60 12.73 11.23
CA ARG A 209 -3.93 13.64 12.33
C ARG A 209 -3.65 12.99 13.69
N PRO A 210 -3.57 13.77 14.78
CA PRO A 210 -3.34 13.22 16.13
C PRO A 210 -4.40 12.22 16.59
N ASP A 211 -5.62 12.33 16.07
CA ASP A 211 -6.75 11.42 16.30
C ASP A 211 -6.74 10.21 15.36
N ILE A 212 -5.58 9.86 14.79
CA ILE A 212 -5.30 8.77 13.84
C ILE A 212 -6.05 8.83 12.50
N SER A 213 -6.94 9.81 12.28
CA SER A 213 -7.64 10.01 11.01
C SER A 213 -6.72 10.54 9.92
N LEU A 214 -7.07 10.31 8.66
CA LEU A 214 -6.34 10.81 7.50
C LEU A 214 -6.99 12.08 6.95
N SER A 215 -6.14 13.05 6.59
CA SER A 215 -6.52 14.25 5.84
C SER A 215 -5.68 14.34 4.56
N LEU A 216 -6.17 15.09 3.56
CA LEU A 216 -5.52 15.28 2.27
C LEU A 216 -4.69 16.57 2.18
N ASP A 217 -4.60 17.32 3.29
CA ASP A 217 -3.70 18.44 3.42
C ASP A 217 -3.20 18.61 4.86
N ALA A 218 -1.92 18.97 5.02
CA ALA A 218 -1.30 19.14 6.34
C ALA A 218 -1.80 20.39 7.07
N PHE A 219 -2.00 21.47 6.32
CA PHE A 219 -2.41 22.76 6.88
C PHE A 219 -3.88 22.71 7.31
N ALA A 220 -4.78 22.27 6.42
CA ALA A 220 -6.18 22.03 6.73
C ALA A 220 -6.36 20.96 7.82
N GLY A 221 -5.50 19.93 7.80
CA GLY A 221 -5.43 18.87 8.80
C GLY A 221 -5.05 19.35 10.21
N ALA A 222 -4.41 20.51 10.35
CA ALA A 222 -3.97 21.04 11.64
C ALA A 222 -5.09 21.77 12.41
N PHE A 223 -6.18 22.19 11.75
CA PHE A 223 -7.26 22.89 12.43
C PHE A 223 -8.11 21.93 13.29
N ALA A 224 -8.29 22.30 14.57
CA ALA A 224 -8.98 21.49 15.58
C ALA A 224 -10.50 21.41 15.36
N PRO A 225 -11.20 22.49 14.99
CA PRO A 225 -12.34 22.42 14.10
C PRO A 225 -11.81 22.68 12.68
N GLY A 226 -11.86 21.68 11.80
CA GLY A 226 -11.52 21.89 10.39
C GLY A 226 -12.35 23.02 9.78
N TYR A 227 -11.99 23.46 8.57
CA TYR A 227 -12.93 24.26 7.77
C TYR A 227 -14.20 23.44 7.56
N GLY A 228 -15.23 23.76 8.34
CA GLY A 228 -16.52 23.09 8.33
C GLY A 228 -17.40 23.75 7.28
N THR A 229 -17.28 23.35 6.03
CA THR A 229 -18.46 23.40 5.16
C THR A 229 -19.40 22.32 5.68
N ASN A 230 -20.68 22.64 5.93
CA ASN A 230 -21.65 21.65 6.36
C ASN A 230 -21.47 20.37 5.51
N PRO A 231 -21.25 19.19 6.12
CA PRO A 231 -21.14 17.96 5.34
C PRO A 231 -22.42 17.83 4.52
N ALA A 232 -22.29 17.41 3.26
CA ALA A 232 -23.47 17.19 2.43
C ALA A 232 -24.41 16.23 3.18
N SER A 233 -25.68 16.61 3.33
CA SER A 233 -26.70 15.77 3.95
C SER A 233 -27.02 14.53 3.11
N THR A 234 -26.54 14.50 1.87
CA THR A 234 -26.71 13.45 0.88
C THR A 234 -25.42 12.64 0.73
N CYS A 235 -25.56 11.32 0.79
CA CYS A 235 -24.52 10.37 0.44
C CYS A 235 -24.94 9.65 -0.87
N PRO A 236 -24.05 9.52 -1.87
CA PRO A 236 -22.65 9.93 -1.85
C PRO A 236 -22.49 11.44 -2.01
N ILE A 237 -21.38 11.96 -1.54
CA ILE A 237 -20.95 13.33 -1.80
C ILE A 237 -20.52 13.40 -3.26
N LEU A 238 -21.09 14.34 -4.00
CA LEU A 238 -20.67 14.62 -5.37
C LEU A 238 -19.60 15.70 -5.34
N ALA A 239 -18.36 15.36 -5.69
CA ALA A 239 -17.24 16.31 -5.73
C ALA A 239 -16.90 16.68 -7.17
N ALA A 240 -16.61 17.96 -7.41
CA ALA A 240 -16.14 18.45 -8.70
C ALA A 240 -14.68 18.92 -8.64
N GLY A 241 -14.09 19.06 -7.45
CA GLY A 241 -12.74 19.60 -7.30
C GLY A 241 -12.04 19.21 -5.99
N PRO A 242 -10.74 19.54 -5.87
CA PRO A 242 -9.89 19.12 -4.76
C PRO A 242 -10.21 19.80 -3.42
N LEU A 243 -10.91 20.94 -3.45
CA LEU A 243 -11.33 21.64 -2.23
C LEU A 243 -12.23 20.75 -1.36
N ASP A 244 -13.13 20.01 -1.99
CA ASP A 244 -14.06 19.09 -1.32
C ASP A 244 -13.32 17.96 -0.56
N LEU A 245 -12.08 17.67 -0.99
CA LEU A 245 -11.26 16.60 -0.44
C LEU A 245 -10.45 17.03 0.80
N CYS A 246 -10.25 18.35 0.98
CA CYS A 246 -9.43 18.89 2.08
C CYS A 246 -10.23 19.20 3.34
N LEU A 247 -11.56 18.99 3.32
CA LEU A 247 -12.47 19.37 4.40
C LEU A 247 -12.33 18.45 5.62
N GLY A 248 -12.33 19.03 6.82
CA GLY A 248 -12.13 18.28 8.08
C GLY A 248 -13.23 17.24 8.38
N GLY A 249 -14.45 17.43 7.87
CA GLY A 249 -15.55 16.47 8.04
C GLY A 249 -15.37 15.15 7.29
N ASN A 250 -14.49 15.14 6.28
CA ASN A 250 -14.20 13.98 5.44
C ASN A 250 -13.01 13.14 5.96
N ALA A 251 -12.37 13.57 7.05
CA ALA A 251 -11.27 12.83 7.64
C ALA A 251 -11.77 11.49 8.22
N ARG A 252 -11.15 10.39 7.79
CA ARG A 252 -11.44 9.04 8.27
C ARG A 252 -10.14 8.29 8.45
N ARG A 253 -10.13 7.31 9.36
CA ARG A 253 -8.94 6.53 9.68
C ARG A 253 -8.35 5.80 8.49
N HIS A 254 -9.21 5.29 7.62
CA HIS A 254 -8.83 4.62 6.39
C HIS A 254 -9.46 5.32 5.21
N LEU A 255 -8.70 5.48 4.13
CA LEU A 255 -9.17 6.02 2.87
C LEU A 255 -8.83 5.03 1.75
N ARG A 256 -9.73 4.85 0.80
CA ARG A 256 -9.55 3.99 -0.38
C ARG A 256 -9.99 4.70 -1.63
N VAL A 257 -9.17 4.58 -2.67
CA VAL A 257 -9.52 4.98 -4.04
C VAL A 257 -10.06 3.75 -4.76
N ILE A 258 -11.13 3.94 -5.52
CA ILE A 258 -11.70 2.94 -6.43
C ILE A 258 -11.84 3.60 -7.79
N LEU A 259 -11.24 3.01 -8.82
CA LEU A 259 -11.34 3.50 -10.20
C LEU A 259 -12.46 2.74 -10.94
N PRO A 260 -13.14 3.40 -11.90
CA PRO A 260 -14.16 2.75 -12.70
C PRO A 260 -13.52 1.79 -13.72
N THR A 261 -14.07 0.57 -13.83
CA THR A 261 -13.58 -0.43 -14.78
C THR A 261 -13.83 -0.08 -16.24
N THR A 262 -14.75 0.86 -16.50
CA THR A 262 -15.08 1.38 -17.84
C THR A 262 -15.29 2.88 -17.79
N ILE A 263 -14.68 3.61 -18.73
CA ILE A 263 -14.89 5.06 -18.92
C ILE A 263 -15.47 5.26 -20.33
N THR A 264 -16.50 6.09 -20.47
CA THR A 264 -17.10 6.39 -21.77
C THR A 264 -16.10 7.10 -22.70
N GLY A 265 -16.15 6.82 -24.02
CA GLY A 265 -15.21 7.38 -25.00
C GLY A 265 -15.17 8.91 -25.03
N SER A 266 -14.02 9.51 -25.37
CA SER A 266 -13.74 10.96 -25.28
C SER A 266 -14.68 11.87 -26.08
N ALA A 267 -15.33 11.34 -27.13
CA ALA A 267 -16.29 12.04 -27.98
C ALA A 267 -17.75 11.92 -27.51
N SER A 268 -18.00 11.29 -26.36
CA SER A 268 -19.35 11.18 -25.80
C SER A 268 -19.81 12.54 -25.28
N LEU A 269 -20.73 13.17 -25.99
CA LEU A 269 -21.27 14.52 -25.73
C LEU A 269 -22.43 14.50 -24.71
N ASP A 270 -22.97 13.32 -24.45
CA ASP A 270 -24.21 13.15 -23.71
C ASP A 270 -23.95 12.89 -22.22
N ASN A 271 -23.77 13.95 -21.43
CA ASN A 271 -23.69 13.85 -19.97
C ASN A 271 -25.02 13.44 -19.28
N SER A 272 -26.08 13.05 -20.02
CA SER A 272 -27.42 12.82 -19.45
C SER A 272 -27.75 11.36 -19.11
N GLY A 273 -26.78 10.43 -19.19
CA GLY A 273 -26.99 9.01 -18.89
C GLY A 273 -26.37 8.50 -17.57
N PRO A 274 -26.97 7.49 -16.90
CA PRO A 274 -26.42 6.87 -15.68
C PRO A 274 -25.07 6.17 -15.89
N GLN A 275 -24.70 5.84 -17.14
CA GLN A 275 -23.42 5.19 -17.48
C GLN A 275 -22.25 6.17 -17.66
N GLN A 276 -22.48 7.49 -17.64
CA GLN A 276 -21.42 8.51 -17.79
C GLN A 276 -21.01 9.15 -16.46
N GLN A 277 -21.57 8.67 -15.34
CA GLN A 277 -21.20 8.99 -13.96
C GLN A 277 -20.10 8.07 -13.41
N LEU A 278 -19.50 7.24 -14.26
CA LEU A 278 -18.44 6.29 -13.88
C LEU A 278 -17.10 7.03 -13.77
N SER A 279 -16.95 7.76 -12.68
CA SER A 279 -15.71 8.41 -12.26
C SER A 279 -15.08 7.65 -11.11
N SER A 280 -13.86 8.04 -10.76
CA SER A 280 -13.19 7.53 -9.57
C SER A 280 -14.00 7.81 -8.31
N TRP A 281 -13.86 6.97 -7.30
CA TRP A 281 -14.41 7.14 -5.96
C TRP A 281 -13.29 7.30 -4.94
N LEU A 282 -13.54 8.14 -3.94
CA LEU A 282 -12.76 8.18 -2.70
C LEU A 282 -13.72 7.83 -1.55
N ILE A 283 -13.47 6.70 -0.90
CA ILE A 283 -14.23 6.30 0.28
C ILE A 283 -13.36 6.35 1.54
N GLY A 284 -13.99 6.58 2.67
CA GLY A 284 -13.34 6.66 3.97
C GLY A 284 -14.15 6.05 5.09
N ALA A 285 -13.50 5.29 5.96
CA ALA A 285 -14.12 4.69 7.13
C ALA A 285 -13.21 4.69 8.36
N ASP A 286 -13.82 4.55 9.55
CA ASP A 286 -13.09 4.48 10.81
C ASP A 286 -12.55 3.07 11.10
N THR A 287 -13.08 2.05 10.43
CA THR A 287 -12.62 0.66 10.53
C THR A 287 -12.38 0.04 9.16
N PHE A 288 -11.49 -0.95 9.08
CA PHE A 288 -11.30 -1.75 7.88
C PHE A 288 -12.56 -2.53 7.51
N ALA A 289 -13.33 -3.01 8.50
CA ALA A 289 -14.56 -3.75 8.24
C ALA A 289 -15.60 -2.90 7.49
N ASP A 290 -15.81 -1.66 7.95
CA ASP A 290 -16.73 -0.71 7.31
C ASP A 290 -16.20 -0.29 5.91
N LEU A 291 -14.89 -0.13 5.75
CA LEU A 291 -14.27 0.19 4.45
C LEU A 291 -14.50 -0.92 3.42
N GLU A 292 -14.32 -2.19 3.82
CA GLU A 292 -14.57 -3.34 2.94
C GLU A 292 -16.06 -3.50 2.60
N ALA A 293 -16.95 -3.22 3.55
CA ALA A 293 -18.39 -3.23 3.30
C ALA A 293 -18.80 -2.16 2.28
N ALA A 294 -18.31 -0.92 2.43
CA ALA A 294 -18.56 0.15 1.46
C ALA A 294 -17.95 -0.14 0.09
N THR A 295 -16.74 -0.71 0.06
CA THR A 295 -16.10 -1.16 -1.18
C THR A 295 -16.99 -2.16 -1.91
N THR A 296 -17.48 -3.17 -1.19
CA THR A 296 -18.33 -4.21 -1.77
C THR A 296 -19.65 -3.65 -2.30
N ASP A 297 -20.26 -2.70 -1.58
CA ASP A 297 -21.47 -2.02 -2.04
C ASP A 297 -21.23 -1.28 -3.37
N ILE A 298 -20.15 -0.50 -3.48
CA ILE A 298 -19.79 0.21 -4.73
C ILE A 298 -19.54 -0.76 -5.88
N LEU A 299 -18.77 -1.83 -5.65
CA LEU A 299 -18.48 -2.83 -6.68
C LEU A 299 -19.74 -3.54 -7.18
N ASN A 300 -20.80 -3.60 -6.36
CA ASN A 300 -22.10 -4.16 -6.72
C ASN A 300 -23.07 -3.11 -7.32
N GLY A 301 -22.60 -1.90 -7.62
CA GLY A 301 -23.41 -0.82 -8.21
C GLY A 301 -24.17 0.03 -7.19
N GLY A 302 -23.85 -0.09 -5.91
CA GLY A 302 -24.35 0.76 -4.83
C GLY A 302 -23.64 2.11 -4.75
N THR A 303 -23.75 2.78 -3.60
CA THR A 303 -23.22 4.14 -3.38
C THR A 303 -22.09 4.19 -2.35
N GLY A 304 -21.76 3.06 -1.72
CA GLY A 304 -20.82 2.98 -0.60
C GLY A 304 -21.33 3.70 0.64
N CYS A 305 -22.64 3.95 0.71
CA CYS A 305 -23.27 4.71 1.79
C CYS A 305 -23.81 3.76 2.86
N GLY A 306 -23.41 3.97 4.11
CA GLY A 306 -23.85 3.16 5.24
C GLY A 306 -23.54 3.82 6.58
N LYS A 307 -24.13 3.29 7.65
CA LYS A 307 -23.75 3.63 9.03
C LYS A 307 -22.59 2.74 9.46
N GLN A 308 -21.51 3.34 9.96
CA GLN A 308 -20.41 2.60 10.57
C GLN A 308 -20.85 2.01 11.91
N VAL A 309 -20.21 0.92 12.32
CA VAL A 309 -20.34 0.39 13.68
C VAL A 309 -19.93 1.43 14.73
N SER A 310 -18.98 2.33 14.38
CA SER A 310 -18.49 3.42 15.23
C SER A 310 -19.50 4.57 15.46
N GLY A 311 -20.60 4.61 14.70
CA GLY A 311 -21.60 5.68 14.76
C GLY A 311 -21.32 6.89 13.86
N ASN A 312 -20.11 7.02 13.29
CA ASN A 312 -19.81 8.03 12.26
C ASN A 312 -20.30 7.56 10.88
N PRO A 313 -20.72 8.45 9.97
CA PRO A 313 -21.08 8.04 8.62
C PRO A 313 -19.81 7.69 7.82
N ILE A 314 -19.93 6.71 6.91
CA ILE A 314 -18.93 6.46 5.87
C ILE A 314 -18.82 7.71 4.99
N VAL A 315 -17.59 8.12 4.70
CA VAL A 315 -17.35 9.16 3.68
C VAL A 315 -17.33 8.44 2.34
N SER A 316 -18.26 8.79 1.45
CA SER A 316 -18.29 8.25 0.09
C SER A 316 -18.35 9.43 -0.87
N ILE A 317 -17.26 9.66 -1.60
CA ILE A 317 -17.14 10.75 -2.56
C ILE A 317 -17.10 10.13 -3.95
N SER A 318 -18.11 10.46 -4.75
CA SER A 318 -18.14 10.17 -6.18
C SER A 318 -17.77 11.43 -6.94
N PHE A 319 -16.77 11.33 -7.81
CA PHE A 319 -16.35 12.49 -8.58
C PHE A 319 -17.32 12.72 -9.74
N THR A 320 -17.84 13.94 -9.85
CA THR A 320 -18.63 14.36 -11.00
C THR A 320 -17.67 14.84 -12.09
N SER A 321 -17.86 14.38 -13.33
CA SER A 321 -16.92 14.54 -14.47
C SER A 321 -15.77 13.54 -14.50
N ARG A 322 -15.08 13.42 -15.65
CA ARG A 322 -13.94 12.51 -15.83
C ARG A 322 -12.76 12.94 -14.96
N VAL A 323 -12.65 12.32 -13.78
CA VAL A 323 -11.57 12.55 -12.82
C VAL A 323 -10.79 11.27 -12.62
N MET A 324 -9.46 11.37 -12.74
CA MET A 324 -8.53 10.30 -12.42
C MET A 324 -7.86 10.59 -11.08
N LEU A 325 -7.92 9.61 -10.18
CA LEU A 325 -7.23 9.62 -8.91
C LEU A 325 -5.99 8.74 -9.01
N VAL A 326 -4.81 9.33 -8.88
CA VAL A 326 -3.53 8.65 -8.98
C VAL A 326 -2.85 8.70 -7.61
N PRO A 327 -2.88 7.62 -6.83
CA PRO A 327 -2.08 7.53 -5.61
C PRO A 327 -0.60 7.50 -5.96
N GLU A 328 0.18 8.28 -5.21
CA GLU A 328 1.62 8.42 -5.39
C GLU A 328 2.35 8.14 -4.08
N ILE A 329 3.54 7.55 -4.20
CA ILE A 329 4.47 7.32 -3.10
C ILE A 329 5.69 8.21 -3.27
N THR A 330 6.30 8.59 -2.14
CA THR A 330 7.59 9.31 -2.16
C THR A 330 8.73 8.33 -1.98
N VAL A 331 9.70 8.38 -2.88
CA VAL A 331 10.96 7.64 -2.86
C VAL A 331 12.13 8.61 -2.90
N LEU A 332 13.35 8.16 -2.57
CA LEU A 332 14.58 8.94 -2.72
C LEU A 332 15.38 8.37 -3.90
N LEU A 333 15.58 9.12 -4.97
CA LEU A 333 16.45 8.76 -6.09
C LEU A 333 17.76 9.55 -6.00
N ASN A 334 18.89 8.87 -5.83
CA ASN A 334 20.21 9.50 -5.63
C ASN A 334 20.19 10.58 -4.53
N GLY A 335 19.44 10.32 -3.45
CA GLY A 335 19.25 11.23 -2.32
C GLY A 335 18.16 12.30 -2.52
N ASN A 336 17.59 12.45 -3.72
CA ASN A 336 16.56 13.44 -4.01
C ASN A 336 15.14 12.86 -3.85
N PRO A 337 14.22 13.52 -3.12
CA PRO A 337 12.85 13.05 -2.99
C PRO A 337 12.09 13.21 -4.31
N MET A 338 11.41 12.14 -4.71
CA MET A 338 10.59 12.07 -5.92
C MET A 338 9.25 11.42 -5.60
N SER A 339 8.17 11.98 -6.15
CA SER A 339 6.84 11.37 -6.09
C SER A 339 6.58 10.60 -7.37
N VAL A 340 6.31 9.30 -7.23
CA VAL A 340 6.00 8.39 -8.34
C VAL A 340 4.64 7.73 -8.12
N PRO A 341 3.88 7.39 -9.18
CA PRO A 341 2.65 6.62 -9.03
C PRO A 341 2.88 5.30 -8.28
N LEU A 342 1.92 4.89 -7.45
CA LEU A 342 1.94 3.55 -6.88
C LEU A 342 1.90 2.52 -8.00
N GLY A 343 2.73 1.47 -7.90
CA GLY A 343 2.93 0.50 -8.99
C GLY A 343 4.16 0.79 -9.86
N THR A 344 4.85 1.92 -9.64
CA THR A 344 6.17 2.15 -10.23
C THR A 344 7.15 1.07 -9.76
N THR A 345 7.86 0.46 -10.71
CA THR A 345 8.86 -0.59 -10.45
C THR A 345 10.28 -0.05 -10.60
N ILE A 346 11.28 -0.85 -10.22
CA ILE A 346 12.69 -0.53 -10.47
C ILE A 346 12.95 -0.38 -11.96
N LYS A 347 12.37 -1.25 -12.78
CA LYS A 347 12.45 -1.20 -14.24
C LYS A 347 11.99 0.15 -14.82
N ASN A 348 10.90 0.70 -14.29
CA ASN A 348 10.41 2.02 -14.72
C ASN A 348 11.41 3.13 -14.40
N LEU A 349 12.03 3.11 -13.21
CA LEU A 349 13.07 4.09 -12.86
C LEU A 349 14.32 3.94 -13.72
N VAL A 350 14.74 2.72 -14.01
CA VAL A 350 15.88 2.47 -14.89
C VAL A 350 15.59 3.00 -16.29
N ALA A 351 14.41 2.70 -16.85
CA ALA A 351 14.02 3.18 -18.16
C ALA A 351 13.96 4.71 -18.26
N GLU A 352 13.61 5.40 -17.17
CA GLU A 352 13.52 6.87 -17.16
C GLU A 352 14.86 7.57 -16.88
N TYR A 353 15.69 6.99 -16.00
CA TYR A 353 16.86 7.69 -15.44
C TYR A 353 18.22 7.05 -15.74
N ALA A 354 18.27 5.80 -16.21
CA ALA A 354 19.53 5.12 -16.50
C ALA A 354 20.00 5.25 -17.95
N ASP A 355 19.12 5.68 -18.88
CA ASP A 355 19.50 5.85 -20.27
C ASP A 355 20.52 7.01 -20.42
N PRO A 356 21.70 6.76 -21.03
CA PRO A 356 22.69 7.81 -21.23
C PRO A 356 22.13 8.89 -22.16
N THR A 357 22.46 10.15 -21.85
CA THR A 357 22.05 11.28 -22.68
C THR A 357 22.63 11.17 -24.10
N SER A 358 21.93 11.70 -25.10
CA SER A 358 22.37 11.73 -26.50
C SER A 358 23.75 12.38 -26.72
N ALA A 359 24.22 13.20 -25.77
CA ALA A 359 25.57 13.77 -25.77
C ALA A 359 26.66 12.77 -25.36
N GLN A 360 26.37 11.84 -24.45
CA GLN A 360 27.31 10.78 -24.05
C GLN A 360 27.54 9.78 -25.19
N TYR A 361 26.53 9.54 -26.02
CA TYR A 361 26.64 8.71 -27.24
C TYR A 361 27.62 9.25 -28.28
N ARG A 362 27.87 10.57 -28.31
CA ARG A 362 28.73 11.19 -29.34
C ARG A 362 30.22 11.17 -29.01
N ASN A 363 30.58 10.99 -27.75
CA ASN A 363 31.93 11.28 -27.26
C ASN A 363 32.69 10.05 -26.72
N SER A 364 32.12 8.85 -26.71
CA SER A 364 32.82 7.66 -26.24
C SER A 364 32.75 6.50 -27.24
N ASN A 365 33.92 5.95 -27.58
CA ASN A 365 34.04 4.74 -28.42
C ASN A 365 33.71 3.45 -27.65
N ASN A 366 33.53 3.53 -26.32
CA ASN A 366 33.09 2.44 -25.44
C ASN A 366 32.10 3.03 -24.42
N ILE A 367 30.80 2.85 -24.64
CA ILE A 367 29.79 3.08 -23.61
C ILE A 367 29.70 1.78 -22.82
N ASN A 368 30.45 1.65 -21.73
CA ASN A 368 30.12 0.65 -20.72
C ASN A 368 28.90 1.17 -19.95
N SER A 369 27.72 0.62 -20.27
CA SER A 369 26.49 0.85 -19.52
C SER A 369 26.43 -0.08 -18.29
N ASP A 370 27.50 -0.10 -17.50
CA ASP A 370 27.54 -0.89 -16.27
C ASP A 370 26.71 -0.15 -15.21
N LEU A 371 25.40 -0.35 -15.25
CA LEU A 371 24.46 0.22 -14.30
C LEU A 371 24.58 -0.49 -12.95
N ASN A 372 25.00 0.25 -11.91
CA ASN A 372 24.89 -0.25 -10.55
C ASN A 372 23.64 0.30 -9.89
N LEU A 373 22.75 -0.61 -9.45
CA LEU A 373 21.50 -0.24 -8.81
C LEU A 373 21.45 -0.80 -7.38
N GLY A 374 21.33 0.11 -6.42
CA GLY A 374 21.11 -0.24 -5.02
C GLY A 374 19.77 0.31 -4.55
N MET A 375 18.87 -0.56 -4.08
CA MET A 375 17.69 -0.13 -3.33
C MET A 375 17.86 -0.44 -1.86
N ASN A 376 17.50 0.52 -1.02
CA ASN A 376 17.53 0.42 0.43
C ASN A 376 16.12 0.64 0.97
N ARG A 377 15.65 -0.32 1.76
CA ARG A 377 14.35 -0.27 2.44
C ARG A 377 14.54 -0.27 3.95
N ARG A 378 13.83 0.61 4.67
CA ARG A 378 13.90 0.66 6.14
C ARG A 378 12.98 -0.38 6.77
N LEU A 379 13.57 -1.30 7.54
CA LEU A 379 12.87 -2.36 8.25
C LEU A 379 13.12 -2.31 9.75
N GLN A 380 12.18 -2.87 10.51
CA GLN A 380 12.38 -3.20 11.93
C GLN A 380 12.92 -4.64 12.02
N ASN A 381 13.76 -4.93 13.00
CA ASN A 381 14.20 -6.30 13.25
C ASN A 381 13.04 -7.13 13.81
N THR A 382 12.48 -8.03 13.00
CA THR A 382 11.27 -8.80 13.32
C THR A 382 11.52 -10.29 13.59
N GLY A 383 12.71 -10.82 13.28
CA GLY A 383 13.00 -12.26 13.33
C GLY A 383 13.50 -12.81 14.67
N ALA A 384 13.49 -12.01 15.74
CA ALA A 384 13.81 -12.47 17.09
C ALA A 384 13.04 -11.69 18.16
N PRO A 385 12.87 -12.24 19.38
CA PRO A 385 12.47 -11.46 20.53
C PRO A 385 13.41 -10.26 20.65
N SER A 386 12.89 -9.04 20.52
CA SER A 386 13.73 -7.85 20.58
C SER A 386 14.43 -7.80 21.93
N ALA A 387 15.77 -7.82 21.91
CA ALA A 387 16.60 -7.55 23.08
C ALA A 387 16.67 -6.05 23.43
N ALA A 388 15.95 -5.17 22.70
CA ALA A 388 15.98 -3.73 22.90
C ALA A 388 14.59 -3.18 23.26
N ALA A 389 14.57 -2.25 24.22
CA ALA A 389 13.39 -1.47 24.59
C ALA A 389 13.00 -0.40 23.55
N THR A 390 13.89 -0.08 22.60
CA THR A 390 13.68 0.95 21.57
C THR A 390 13.61 0.34 20.18
N THR A 391 12.73 0.89 19.33
CA THR A 391 12.62 0.48 17.93
C THR A 391 13.89 0.81 17.17
N LYS A 392 14.63 -0.23 16.79
CA LYS A 392 15.77 -0.12 15.88
C LYS A 392 15.33 -0.41 14.46
N TYR A 393 15.66 0.52 13.57
CA TYR A 393 15.52 0.35 12.13
C TYR A 393 16.86 -0.03 11.53
N TYR A 394 16.85 -0.93 10.55
CA TYR A 394 18.00 -1.22 9.71
C TYR A 394 17.65 -0.98 8.24
N GLN A 395 18.69 -0.75 7.44
CA GLN A 395 18.56 -0.68 5.99
C GLN A 395 18.71 -2.09 5.44
N ALA A 396 17.69 -2.57 4.75
CA ALA A 396 17.75 -3.79 3.97
C ALA A 396 18.12 -3.43 2.54
N ASN A 397 19.26 -3.94 2.09
CA ASN A 397 19.74 -3.71 0.73
C ASN A 397 19.15 -4.75 -0.20
N PHE A 398 18.88 -4.34 -1.44
CA PHE A 398 18.53 -5.24 -2.52
C PHE A 398 19.80 -5.55 -3.32
N ILE A 399 19.97 -6.82 -3.66
CA ILE A 399 21.10 -7.27 -4.48
C ILE A 399 20.57 -7.42 -5.91
N PHE A 400 20.65 -6.35 -6.68
CA PHE A 400 20.50 -6.39 -8.14
C PHE A 400 21.91 -6.58 -8.70
N LEU A 401 22.26 -7.79 -9.12
CA LEU A 401 23.63 -8.11 -9.50
C LEU A 401 24.03 -7.38 -10.81
N PRO A 402 25.21 -6.73 -10.87
CA PRO A 402 25.70 -6.11 -12.10
C PRO A 402 26.10 -7.16 -13.14
N SER A 403 26.02 -6.77 -14.42
CA SER A 403 26.16 -7.61 -15.61
C SER A 403 27.59 -8.10 -15.92
N ASN A 404 28.62 -7.66 -15.19
CA ASN A 404 30.03 -7.80 -15.63
C ASN A 404 30.93 -8.73 -14.79
N SER A 405 30.37 -9.72 -14.11
CA SER A 405 31.12 -10.97 -13.83
C SER A 405 30.34 -12.12 -14.45
N ALA A 406 30.99 -13.03 -15.19
CA ALA A 406 30.39 -14.20 -15.85
C ALA A 406 29.06 -14.65 -15.20
N GLN A 407 27.94 -14.34 -15.87
CA GLN A 407 26.71 -13.83 -15.24
C GLN A 407 25.96 -14.76 -14.26
N PRO A 408 25.62 -14.29 -13.04
CA PRO A 408 24.65 -14.93 -12.15
C PRO A 408 23.20 -14.49 -12.46
N PRO A 409 22.20 -15.23 -11.93
CA PRO A 409 20.90 -15.42 -12.58
C PRO A 409 19.98 -14.20 -12.56
N ILE A 410 19.38 -13.91 -13.71
CA ILE A 410 18.12 -13.16 -13.81
C ILE A 410 17.02 -14.04 -13.22
N TYR A 411 16.40 -13.57 -12.13
CA TYR A 411 15.24 -14.25 -11.56
C TYR A 411 13.99 -13.80 -12.31
N SER A 412 13.50 -14.67 -13.18
CA SER A 412 12.26 -14.49 -13.94
C SER A 412 11.27 -15.62 -13.64
N GLY A 413 10.00 -15.28 -13.57
CA GLY A 413 8.90 -16.23 -13.57
C GLY A 413 7.61 -15.57 -14.04
N LYS A 414 6.47 -16.21 -13.77
CA LYS A 414 5.15 -15.74 -14.24
C LYS A 414 4.79 -14.36 -13.71
N ALA A 415 5.26 -14.02 -12.50
CA ALA A 415 5.00 -12.73 -11.89
C ALA A 415 5.85 -11.58 -12.50
N GLY A 416 6.87 -11.92 -13.29
CA GLY A 416 7.78 -10.96 -13.91
C GLY A 416 9.25 -11.29 -13.66
N ASP A 417 10.10 -10.27 -13.74
CA ASP A 417 11.52 -10.33 -13.39
C ASP A 417 11.81 -9.56 -12.09
N GLN A 418 13.01 -9.73 -11.51
CA GLN A 418 13.37 -9.03 -10.26
C GLN A 418 13.31 -7.49 -10.36
N TYR A 419 13.44 -6.90 -11.56
CA TYR A 419 13.32 -5.46 -11.79
C TYR A 419 11.86 -4.99 -11.82
N ASP A 420 10.91 -5.91 -11.99
CA ASP A 420 9.48 -5.64 -11.80
C ASP A 420 9.11 -5.53 -10.30
N SER A 421 10.08 -5.64 -9.38
CA SER A 421 9.87 -5.34 -7.96
C SER A 421 9.26 -3.94 -7.78
N PRO A 422 8.10 -3.82 -7.12
CA PRO A 422 7.46 -2.52 -6.92
C PRO A 422 8.22 -1.69 -5.89
N LEU A 423 8.25 -0.39 -6.13
CA LEU A 423 8.73 0.60 -5.17
C LEU A 423 7.71 0.78 -4.05
N LEU A 424 8.24 1.02 -2.85
CA LEU A 424 7.45 1.33 -1.67
C LEU A 424 7.79 2.73 -1.14
N LYS A 425 6.85 3.31 -0.41
CA LYS A 425 7.05 4.58 0.27
C LYS A 425 8.29 4.53 1.16
N GLY A 426 9.21 5.48 0.95
CA GLY A 426 10.43 5.63 1.73
C GLY A 426 11.60 4.77 1.26
N ASP A 427 11.46 4.04 0.14
CA ASP A 427 12.59 3.39 -0.51
C ASP A 427 13.61 4.44 -0.97
N SER A 428 14.89 4.11 -0.83
CA SER A 428 16.01 4.91 -1.33
C SER A 428 16.75 4.13 -2.39
N ILE A 429 16.80 4.69 -3.59
CA ILE A 429 17.40 4.09 -4.78
C ILE A 429 18.64 4.91 -5.14
N ASN A 430 19.76 4.23 -5.33
CA ASN A 430 20.97 4.81 -5.91
C ASN A 430 21.23 4.13 -7.25
N ILE A 431 21.36 4.96 -8.29
CA ILE A 431 21.70 4.55 -9.65
C ILE A 431 23.02 5.24 -9.98
N THR A 432 24.09 4.45 -10.19
CA THR A 432 25.45 4.94 -10.42
C THR A 432 26.12 4.24 -11.58
#